data_AF-A0A6N4DGC6-F1
#
_entry.id   AF-A0A6N4DGC6-F1
#
_cell.length_a   1.000
_cell.length_b   1.000
_cell.length_c   1.000
_cell.angle_alpha   90.00
_cell.angle_beta   90.00
_cell.angle_gamma   90.00
#
_symmetry.space_group_name_H-M   'P 1'
#
loop_
_entity.id
_entity.type
_entity.pdbx_description
1 polymer ?
#
loop_
_entity_poly.entity_id
_entity_poly.type
_entity_poly.pdbx_seq_one_letter_code
_entity_poly.pdbx_strand_id
1 'polypeptide(L)'
;MKRTLIALAIVSATASANEGMWMPQQLPEIAAELKATGLELDPSDLTKLTEFPMGAIVSLGGCSASFVSPQGLVATNHHCVYNSIAHNSTPENDLLANGFLADTMDEELPAAPGSRIYVTKEVSQVT
;
A
#
# COMPACT_ATOMS: atom_id res chain seq x y z
N MET A 1 -44.29 -25.06 -5.47
CA MET A 1 -43.78 -23.97 -4.59
C MET A 1 -42.70 -24.48 -3.62
N LYS A 2 -42.99 -25.39 -2.67
CA LYS A 2 -41.96 -25.90 -1.73
C LYS A 2 -40.78 -26.63 -2.39
N ARG A 3 -41.02 -27.46 -3.41
CA ARG A 3 -39.94 -28.15 -4.16
C ARG A 3 -39.08 -27.19 -4.99
N THR A 4 -39.68 -26.11 -5.49
CA THR A 4 -38.99 -25.06 -6.27
C THR A 4 -38.09 -24.20 -5.37
N LEU A 5 -38.49 -23.97 -4.12
CA LEU A 5 -37.69 -23.24 -3.12
C LEU A 5 -36.45 -24.02 -2.67
N ILE A 6 -36.52 -25.36 -2.57
CA ILE A 6 -35.38 -26.21 -2.20
C ILE A 6 -34.32 -26.23 -3.30
N ALA A 7 -34.72 -26.25 -4.57
CA ALA A 7 -33.79 -26.21 -5.70
C ALA A 7 -33.03 -24.87 -5.79
N LEU A 8 -33.66 -23.76 -5.41
CA LEU A 8 -33.03 -22.44 -5.43
C LEU A 8 -31.98 -22.27 -4.32
N ALA A 9 -32.18 -22.89 -3.15
CA ALA A 9 -31.24 -22.84 -2.03
C ALA A 9 -29.93 -23.64 -2.28
N ILE A 10 -29.98 -24.67 -3.12
CA ILE A 10 -28.80 -25.50 -3.45
C ILE A 10 -27.85 -24.78 -4.43
N VAL A 11 -28.36 -23.85 -5.24
CA VAL A 11 -27.57 -23.09 -6.23
C VAL A 11 -26.81 -21.92 -5.60
N SER A 12 -27.20 -21.46 -4.42
CA SER A 12 -26.56 -20.30 -3.75
C SER A 12 -25.22 -20.61 -3.07
N ALA A 13 -24.74 -21.87 -3.08
CA ALA A 13 -23.61 -22.32 -2.27
C ALA A 13 -22.22 -22.24 -2.93
N THR A 14 -22.09 -21.63 -4.12
CA THR A 14 -20.81 -21.60 -4.86
C THR A 14 -20.25 -20.19 -5.11
N ALA A 15 -20.43 -19.27 -4.15
CA ALA A 15 -19.68 -18.03 -4.15
C ALA A 15 -18.32 -18.26 -3.46
N SER A 16 -17.26 -18.51 -4.26
CA SER A 16 -15.87 -18.49 -3.79
C SER A 16 -15.26 -17.16 -4.23
N ALA A 17 -14.97 -16.28 -3.28
CA ALA A 17 -14.25 -15.04 -3.54
C ALA A 17 -12.82 -15.18 -2.99
N ASN A 18 -11.82 -14.90 -3.82
CA ASN A 18 -10.44 -14.64 -3.39
C ASN A 18 -10.26 -13.20 -2.84
N GLU A 19 -11.37 -12.44 -2.75
CA GLU A 19 -11.40 -11.03 -2.36
C GLU A 19 -11.04 -10.84 -0.88
N GLY A 20 -10.25 -9.83 -0.57
CA GLY A 20 -10.03 -9.42 0.82
C GLY A 20 -8.95 -8.36 0.99
N MET A 21 -9.21 -7.41 1.89
CA MET A 21 -8.18 -6.58 2.51
C MET A 21 -7.92 -7.17 3.90
N TRP A 22 -6.89 -8.00 3.99
CA TRP A 22 -6.55 -8.74 5.20
C TRP A 22 -5.70 -7.90 6.13
N MET A 23 -6.04 -7.91 7.41
CA MET A 23 -5.12 -7.37 8.41
C MET A 23 -3.86 -8.24 8.46
N PRO A 24 -2.66 -7.65 8.61
CA PRO A 24 -1.41 -8.41 8.66
C PRO A 24 -1.42 -9.58 9.64
N GLN A 25 -2.09 -9.43 10.79
CA GLN A 25 -2.24 -10.47 11.81
C GLN A 25 -3.04 -11.70 11.35
N GLN A 26 -3.88 -11.56 10.31
CA GLN A 26 -4.69 -12.64 9.75
C GLN A 26 -3.93 -13.45 8.68
N LEU A 27 -2.78 -12.96 8.20
CA LEU A 27 -2.02 -13.63 7.13
C LEU A 27 -1.59 -15.06 7.47
N PRO A 28 -1.23 -15.41 8.71
CA PRO A 28 -0.97 -16.81 9.09
C PRO A 28 -2.19 -17.72 8.92
N GLU A 29 -3.42 -17.21 9.10
CA GLU A 29 -4.65 -18.01 8.99
C GLU A 29 -4.93 -18.42 7.54
N ILE A 30 -4.55 -17.56 6.58
CA ILE A 30 -4.68 -17.81 5.13
C ILE A 30 -3.37 -18.27 4.48
N ALA A 31 -2.40 -18.73 5.26
CA ALA A 31 -1.06 -19.08 4.79
C ALA A 31 -1.09 -20.11 3.65
N ALA A 32 -1.95 -21.12 3.74
CA ALA A 32 -2.07 -22.15 2.70
C ALA A 32 -2.50 -21.55 1.36
N GLU A 33 -3.42 -20.59 1.36
CA GLU A 33 -3.89 -19.90 0.16
C GLU A 33 -2.80 -19.01 -0.43
N LEU A 34 -2.10 -18.24 0.42
CA LEU A 34 -0.97 -17.40 0.00
C LEU A 34 0.16 -18.23 -0.62
N LYS A 35 0.49 -19.38 -0.01
CA LYS A 35 1.49 -20.31 -0.58
C LYS A 35 1.02 -20.92 -1.90
N ALA A 36 -0.26 -21.30 -1.99
CA ALA A 36 -0.82 -21.84 -3.23
C ALA A 36 -0.83 -20.83 -4.39
N THR A 37 -0.88 -19.52 -4.11
CA THR A 37 -0.79 -18.45 -5.12
C THR A 37 0.63 -18.00 -5.44
N GLY A 38 1.65 -18.60 -4.81
CA GLY A 38 3.06 -18.38 -5.14
C GLY A 38 3.83 -17.47 -4.17
N LEU A 39 3.29 -17.16 -2.99
CA LEU A 39 4.06 -16.42 -1.98
C LEU A 39 5.23 -17.27 -1.47
N GLU A 40 6.45 -16.82 -1.74
CA GLU A 40 7.67 -17.49 -1.26
C GLU A 40 7.98 -17.15 0.21
N LEU A 41 7.68 -15.93 0.65
CA LEU A 41 7.88 -15.46 2.03
C LEU A 41 6.99 -16.21 3.03
N ASP A 42 7.44 -16.31 4.28
CA ASP A 42 6.59 -16.79 5.37
C ASP A 42 5.50 -15.74 5.66
N PRO A 43 4.19 -16.08 5.57
CA PRO A 43 3.10 -15.17 5.95
C PRO A 43 3.24 -14.62 7.37
N SER A 44 3.90 -15.35 8.27
CA SER A 44 4.15 -14.93 9.65
C SER A 44 5.10 -13.74 9.74
N ASP A 45 6.07 -13.62 8.82
CA ASP A 45 6.98 -12.46 8.77
C ASP A 45 6.23 -11.19 8.36
N LEU A 46 5.18 -11.34 7.55
CA LEU A 46 4.33 -10.22 7.15
C LEU A 46 3.43 -9.69 8.29
N THR A 47 3.41 -10.36 9.45
CA THR A 47 2.72 -9.84 10.64
C THR A 47 3.54 -8.77 11.37
N LYS A 48 4.85 -8.71 11.12
CA LYS A 48 5.80 -7.82 11.81
C LYS A 48 5.84 -6.46 11.13
N LEU A 49 4.89 -5.60 11.48
CA LEU A 49 4.65 -4.31 10.80
C LEU A 49 5.76 -3.26 10.93
N THR A 50 6.78 -3.53 11.74
CA THR A 50 7.96 -2.67 11.93
C THR A 50 9.24 -3.28 11.36
N GLU A 51 9.16 -4.48 10.78
CA GLU A 51 10.29 -5.23 10.22
C GLU A 51 10.13 -5.45 8.71
N PHE A 52 11.19 -5.86 8.02
CA PHE A 52 11.12 -6.14 6.59
C PHE A 52 10.15 -7.29 6.28
N PRO A 53 9.30 -7.19 5.23
CA PRO A 53 9.16 -6.05 4.32
C PRO A 53 8.14 -4.98 4.78
N MET A 54 7.29 -5.28 5.76
CA MET A 54 6.13 -4.45 6.10
C MET A 54 6.50 -3.09 6.72
N GLY A 55 7.59 -3.02 7.47
CA GLY A 55 8.12 -1.77 8.04
C GLY A 55 8.63 -0.77 6.98
N ALA A 56 8.79 -1.20 5.72
CA ALA A 56 9.10 -0.28 4.62
C ALA A 56 7.84 0.43 4.08
N ILE A 57 6.64 -0.07 4.36
CA ILE A 57 5.37 0.52 3.89
C ILE A 57 4.99 1.70 4.78
N VAL A 58 4.66 2.82 4.14
CA VAL A 58 4.34 4.08 4.83
C VAL A 58 3.07 4.70 4.27
N SER A 59 2.42 5.54 5.07
CA SER A 59 1.25 6.31 4.65
C SER A 59 1.62 7.76 4.35
N LEU A 60 1.04 8.32 3.29
CA LEU A 60 1.12 9.74 2.96
C LEU A 60 -0.10 10.53 3.46
N GLY A 61 -1.00 9.91 4.22
CA GLY A 61 -2.25 10.52 4.68
C GLY A 61 -3.35 10.57 3.60
N GLY A 62 -3.42 9.53 2.77
CA GLY A 62 -4.39 9.43 1.67
C GLY A 62 -3.91 8.54 0.51
N CYS A 63 -2.59 8.36 0.41
CA CYS A 63 -1.94 7.37 -0.44
C CYS A 63 -1.01 6.46 0.38
N SER A 64 -0.66 5.32 -0.21
CA SER A 64 0.45 4.49 0.27
C SER A 64 1.75 4.86 -0.45
N ALA A 65 2.87 4.54 0.19
CA ALA A 65 4.20 4.62 -0.40
C ALA A 65 5.11 3.58 0.27
N SER A 66 6.34 3.46 -0.19
CA SER A 66 7.34 2.60 0.45
C SER A 66 8.73 3.21 0.43
N PHE A 67 9.49 2.97 1.50
CA PHE A 67 10.93 3.16 1.46
C PHE A 67 11.56 2.14 0.52
N VAL A 68 12.44 2.62 -0.36
CA VAL A 68 13.17 1.81 -1.35
C VAL A 68 14.69 1.97 -1.24
N SER A 69 15.18 2.77 -0.28
CA SER A 69 16.61 2.88 0.05
C SER A 69 16.83 3.08 1.55
N PRO A 70 18.01 2.71 2.08
CA PRO A 70 18.37 2.97 3.47
C PRO A 70 18.60 4.46 3.78
N GLN A 71 18.64 5.31 2.75
CA GLN A 71 18.83 6.76 2.87
C GLN A 71 17.50 7.52 2.85
N GLY A 72 16.36 6.83 2.82
CA GLY A 72 15.03 7.45 2.92
C GLY A 72 14.36 7.77 1.59
N LEU A 73 14.84 7.22 0.46
CA LEU A 73 14.14 7.35 -0.82
C LEU A 73 12.78 6.64 -0.73
N VAL A 74 11.72 7.33 -1.14
CA VAL A 74 10.35 6.83 -1.09
C VAL A 74 9.74 6.76 -2.48
N ALA A 75 9.14 5.62 -2.81
CA ALA A 75 8.39 5.41 -4.05
C ALA A 75 6.88 5.48 -3.80
N THR A 76 6.17 6.18 -4.67
CA THR A 76 4.70 6.30 -4.68
C THR A 76 4.21 6.62 -6.09
N ASN A 77 2.90 6.71 -6.28
CA ASN A 77 2.33 7.06 -7.57
C ASN A 77 2.46 8.57 -7.86
N HIS A 78 2.60 8.91 -9.14
CA HIS A 78 2.64 10.31 -9.59
C HIS A 78 1.45 11.15 -9.09
N HIS A 79 0.22 10.60 -9.15
CA HIS A 79 -0.98 11.32 -8.70
C HIS A 79 -1.00 11.59 -7.19
N CYS A 80 -0.26 10.82 -6.39
CA CYS A 80 -0.16 11.04 -4.95
C CYS A 80 0.71 12.25 -4.60
N VAL A 81 1.66 12.59 -5.47
CA VAL A 81 2.59 13.73 -5.29
C VAL A 81 2.31 14.88 -6.25
N TYR A 82 1.26 14.78 -7.06
CA TYR A 82 0.91 15.77 -8.08
C TYR A 82 0.87 17.19 -7.51
N ASN A 83 0.27 17.37 -6.33
CA ASN A 83 0.21 18.68 -5.67
C ASN A 83 1.60 19.25 -5.33
N SER A 84 2.56 18.40 -4.96
CA SER A 84 3.94 18.83 -4.69
C SER A 84 4.69 19.17 -5.98
N ILE A 85 4.45 18.43 -7.07
CA ILE A 85 5.00 18.74 -8.39
C ILE A 85 4.44 20.08 -8.89
N ALA A 86 3.12 20.26 -8.80
CA ALA A 86 2.44 21.49 -9.19
C ALA A 86 2.89 22.68 -8.33
N HIS A 87 3.09 22.50 -7.02
CA HIS A 87 3.58 23.54 -6.13
C HIS A 87 4.97 24.08 -6.52
N ASN A 88 5.82 23.20 -7.05
CA ASN A 88 7.18 23.54 -7.49
C ASN A 88 7.27 23.89 -8.99
N SER A 89 6.17 23.79 -9.74
CA SER A 89 6.14 24.13 -11.17
C SER A 89 5.88 25.62 -11.38
N THR A 90 6.54 26.21 -12.36
CA THR A 90 6.27 27.58 -12.83
C THR A 90 6.02 27.59 -14.34
N PRO A 91 5.49 28.69 -14.92
CA PRO A 91 5.35 28.79 -16.38
C PRO A 91 6.69 28.62 -17.14
N GLU A 92 7.79 29.06 -16.54
CA GLU A 92 9.14 28.94 -17.11
C GLU A 92 9.78 27.57 -16.87
N ASN A 93 9.34 26.85 -15.83
CA ASN A 93 9.83 25.51 -15.47
C ASN A 93 8.65 24.58 -15.12
N ASP A 94 8.05 24.00 -16.15
CA ASP A 94 6.88 23.13 -16.02
C ASP A 94 7.31 21.68 -15.71
N LEU A 95 7.33 21.35 -14.41
CA LEU A 95 7.68 20.00 -13.94
C LEU A 95 6.56 18.98 -14.21
N LEU A 96 5.31 19.44 -14.39
CA LEU A 96 4.18 18.57 -14.71
C LEU A 96 4.30 18.04 -16.15
N ALA A 97 4.71 18.89 -17.09
CA ALA A 97 4.89 18.52 -18.49
C ALA A 97 6.21 17.80 -18.75
N ASN A 98 7.31 18.28 -18.15
CA ASN A 98 8.66 17.81 -18.50
C ASN A 98 9.22 16.75 -17.55
N GLY A 99 8.56 16.53 -16.41
CA GLY A 99 9.08 15.70 -15.33
C GLY A 99 10.16 16.42 -14.51
N PHE A 100 10.66 15.72 -13.50
CA PHE A 100 11.68 16.22 -12.60
C PHE A 100 12.60 15.06 -12.20
N LEU A 101 13.90 15.32 -12.23
CA LEU A 101 14.96 14.43 -11.75
C LEU A 101 15.99 15.30 -11.04
N ALA A 102 16.28 14.98 -9.78
CA ALA A 102 17.39 15.56 -9.04
C ALA A 102 18.61 14.64 -9.21
N ASP A 103 19.73 15.16 -9.71
CA ASP A 103 20.96 14.39 -9.88
C ASP A 103 21.70 14.22 -8.53
N THR A 104 21.44 15.14 -7.59
CA THR A 104 21.99 15.15 -6.24
C THR A 104 20.91 15.41 -5.18
N MET A 105 21.18 15.02 -3.93
CA MET A 105 20.23 15.27 -2.82
C MET A 105 19.97 16.76 -2.58
N ASP A 106 20.95 17.63 -2.86
CA ASP A 106 20.81 19.08 -2.68
C ASP A 106 19.90 19.73 -3.74
N GLU A 107 19.62 19.01 -4.83
CA GLU A 107 18.67 19.42 -5.87
C GLU A 107 17.24 18.96 -5.58
N GLU A 108 17.01 18.12 -4.57
CA GLU A 108 15.66 17.68 -4.19
C GLU A 108 14.81 18.88 -3.72
N LEU A 109 13.63 19.03 -4.32
CA LEU A 109 12.72 20.13 -3.99
C LEU A 109 11.84 19.78 -2.79
N PRO A 110 11.58 20.75 -1.89
CA PRO A 110 10.64 20.53 -0.80
C PRO A 110 9.24 20.23 -1.35
N ALA A 111 8.60 19.19 -0.79
CA ALA A 111 7.21 18.91 -1.07
C ALA A 111 6.29 20.05 -0.61
N ALA A 112 5.05 20.06 -1.08
CA ALA A 112 4.08 21.09 -0.70
C ALA A 112 3.95 21.21 0.84
N PRO A 113 3.72 22.42 1.40
CA PRO A 113 3.57 22.60 2.83
C PRO A 113 2.53 21.67 3.44
N GLY A 114 2.90 20.99 4.51
CA GLY A 114 2.03 20.02 5.18
C GLY A 114 2.13 18.58 4.66
N SER A 115 2.92 18.30 3.62
CA SER A 115 3.25 16.92 3.23
C SER A 115 3.89 16.15 4.38
N ARG A 116 3.49 14.90 4.56
CA ARG A 116 3.95 14.02 5.64
C ARG A 116 4.15 12.60 5.12
N ILE A 117 5.04 11.89 5.80
CA ILE A 117 5.22 10.45 5.69
C ILE A 117 5.05 9.87 7.10
N TYR A 118 4.07 8.98 7.26
CA TYR A 118 3.78 8.33 8.53
C TYR A 118 4.37 6.92 8.52
N VAL A 119 5.27 6.68 9.48
CA VAL A 119 5.96 5.40 9.65
C VAL A 119 5.37 4.68 10.84
N THR A 120 4.93 3.43 10.66
CA THR A 120 4.42 2.59 11.74
C THR A 120 5.53 2.31 12.75
N LYS A 121 5.27 2.62 14.02
CA LYS A 121 6.21 2.37 15.13
C LYS A 121 5.79 1.24 16.03
N GLU A 122 4.48 1.06 16.22
CA GLU A 122 3.88 0.06 17.07
C GLU A 122 2.44 -0.16 16.64
N VAL A 123 1.94 -1.39 16.82
CA VAL A 123 0.52 -1.74 16.68
C VAL A 123 0.12 -2.54 17.90
N SER A 124 -0.86 -2.03 18.65
CA SER A 124 -1.36 -2.62 19.90
C SER A 124 -2.85 -2.95 19.80
N GLN A 125 -3.26 -4.11 20.29
CA GLN A 125 -4.67 -4.45 20.43
C GLN A 125 -5.22 -3.88 21.75
N VAL A 126 -6.22 -3.00 21.66
CA VAL A 126 -6.75 -2.23 22.80
C VAL A 126 -8.25 -2.47 23.09
N THR A 127 -8.83 -3.49 22.45
CA THR A 127 -10.21 -3.94 22.67
C THR A 127 -10.38 -4.64 24.00
#